data_AF-A0A1H7RZU7-F1
#
_entry.id   AF-A0A1H7RZU7-F1
#
_cell.length_a   1.000
_cell.length_b   1.000
_cell.length_c   1.000
_cell.angle_alpha   90.00
_cell.angle_beta   90.00
_cell.angle_gamma   90.00
#
_symmetry.space_group_name_H-M   'P 1'
#
loop_
_entity.id
_entity.type
_entity.pdbx_description
1 polymer ?
#
loop_
_entity_poly.entity_id
_entity_poly.type
_entity_poly.pdbx_seq_one_letter_code
_entity_poly.pdbx_strand_id
1 'polypeptide(L)'
;MFQCPRSHQGTVKCSNFWNKNMNATFLNDEAGAVTVDWVVLTAALVGLGLAVMGVVSGGIEDLSTDVSAALEDESKFSEQFGGMTLASASNTTVFSGRTASDYVAYGQSLAPGNNGAVYYHAQQAAISDAPDGYNFDNPLSDPDSGNVIYTSNDGQNYSIGGNVVSVDSYAGSANYFGA
;
A
#
# COMPACT_ATOMS: atom_id res chain seq x y z
N MET A 1 27.88 -71.91 15.28
CA MET A 1 29.09 -72.63 14.82
C MET A 1 29.04 -72.68 13.31
N PHE A 2 29.75 -71.78 12.62
CA PHE A 2 29.89 -71.85 11.16
C PHE A 2 31.37 -71.93 10.83
N GLN A 3 31.72 -73.07 10.25
CA GLN A 3 33.06 -73.44 9.83
C GLN A 3 33.43 -72.68 8.56
N CYS A 4 34.66 -72.15 8.51
CA CYS A 4 35.26 -71.57 7.30
C CYS A 4 35.71 -72.69 6.35
N PRO A 5 35.56 -72.56 5.01
CA PRO A 5 35.99 -73.58 4.06
C PRO A 5 37.52 -73.63 3.99
N ARG A 6 38.05 -74.84 4.17
CA ARG A 6 39.48 -75.18 4.14
C ARG A 6 39.97 -75.23 2.69
N SER A 7 40.81 -74.29 2.25
CA SER A 7 41.54 -74.44 0.99
C SER A 7 42.78 -75.32 1.21
N HIS A 8 42.87 -76.36 0.42
CA HIS A 8 44.01 -77.27 0.32
C HIS A 8 45.18 -76.52 -0.35
N GLN A 9 46.39 -76.73 0.18
CA GLN A 9 47.71 -76.33 -0.33
C GLN A 9 48.24 -74.95 0.11
N GLY A 10 49.19 -74.97 1.06
CA GLY A 10 50.21 -73.92 1.26
C GLY A 10 49.83 -72.78 2.21
N THR A 11 50.52 -72.69 3.35
CA THR A 11 50.45 -71.53 4.26
C THR A 11 51.01 -70.27 3.59
N VAL A 12 50.18 -69.53 2.88
CA VAL A 12 50.53 -68.16 2.48
C VAL A 12 50.33 -67.27 3.71
N LYS A 13 51.43 -66.74 4.26
CA LYS A 13 51.40 -65.84 5.41
C LYS A 13 50.51 -64.62 5.09
N CYS A 14 49.35 -64.54 5.72
CA CYS A 14 48.41 -63.41 5.66
C CYS A 14 48.91 -62.15 6.40
N SER A 15 50.22 -61.92 6.53
CA SER A 15 50.75 -60.73 7.21
C SER A 15 51.17 -59.62 6.25
N ASN A 16 51.31 -59.91 4.94
CA ASN A 16 51.98 -58.98 4.02
C ASN A 16 51.14 -58.57 2.80
N PHE A 17 49.84 -58.92 2.75
CA PHE A 17 48.92 -58.44 1.69
C PHE A 17 48.57 -56.95 1.84
N TRP A 18 48.61 -56.45 3.07
CA TRP A 18 48.23 -55.08 3.43
C TRP A 18 49.33 -54.02 3.24
N ASN A 19 50.55 -54.42 2.89
CA ASN A 19 51.70 -53.51 2.84
C ASN A 19 52.34 -53.43 1.45
N LYS A 20 51.50 -53.30 0.41
CA LYS A 20 51.93 -52.78 -0.88
C LYS A 20 50.92 -51.76 -1.38
N ASN A 21 51.27 -50.49 -1.16
CA ASN A 21 50.95 -49.38 -2.04
C ASN A 21 49.47 -48.95 -2.16
N MET A 22 48.78 -48.76 -1.03
CA MET A 22 47.50 -48.03 -1.06
C MET A 22 47.63 -46.57 -1.53
N ASN A 23 48.83 -45.98 -1.54
CA ASN A 23 49.02 -44.59 -2.02
C ASN A 23 49.31 -44.45 -3.52
N ALA A 24 49.72 -45.50 -4.23
CA ALA A 24 50.19 -45.37 -5.61
C ALA A 24 49.11 -45.69 -6.67
N THR A 25 48.00 -46.34 -6.27
CA THR A 25 46.92 -46.75 -7.18
C THR A 25 45.85 -45.66 -7.34
N PHE A 26 45.53 -44.89 -6.29
CA PHE A 26 44.56 -43.78 -6.39
C PHE A 26 45.09 -42.57 -7.16
N LEU A 27 46.41 -42.33 -7.13
CA LEU A 27 47.05 -41.22 -7.87
C LEU A 27 47.27 -41.54 -9.37
N ASN A 28 47.16 -42.81 -9.78
CA ASN A 28 47.37 -43.26 -11.17
C ASN A 28 46.05 -43.60 -11.90
N ASP A 29 44.90 -43.46 -11.25
CA ASP A 29 43.60 -43.82 -11.83
C ASP A 29 42.95 -42.60 -12.50
N GLU A 30 43.30 -42.36 -13.77
CA GLU A 30 42.85 -41.21 -14.57
C GLU A 30 41.33 -41.19 -14.79
N ALA A 31 40.65 -42.33 -14.67
CA ALA A 31 39.19 -42.42 -14.80
C ALA A 31 38.46 -41.95 -13.53
N GLY A 32 39.07 -42.12 -12.36
CA GLY A 32 38.53 -41.65 -11.08
C GLY A 32 38.58 -40.12 -10.96
N ALA A 33 39.64 -39.49 -11.48
CA ALA A 33 39.84 -38.04 -11.45
C ALA A 33 38.71 -37.26 -12.16
N VAL A 34 38.22 -37.76 -13.30
CA VAL A 34 37.13 -37.14 -14.08
C VAL A 34 35.79 -37.20 -13.32
N THR A 35 35.58 -38.22 -12.50
CA THR A 35 34.36 -38.34 -11.68
C THR A 35 34.43 -37.52 -10.38
N VAL A 36 35.57 -36.93 -10.05
CA VAL A 36 35.68 -36.01 -8.90
C VAL A 36 35.55 -34.56 -9.36
N ASP A 37 35.93 -34.25 -10.60
CA ASP A 37 35.78 -32.91 -11.18
C ASP A 37 34.32 -32.46 -11.27
N TRP A 38 33.38 -33.36 -11.63
CA TRP A 38 31.96 -32.98 -11.69
C TRP A 38 31.36 -32.69 -10.31
N VAL A 39 31.82 -33.39 -9.26
CA VAL A 39 31.38 -33.10 -7.89
C VAL A 39 31.95 -31.77 -7.43
N VAL A 40 33.20 -31.47 -7.75
CA VAL A 40 33.81 -30.18 -7.39
C VAL A 40 33.16 -29.03 -8.16
N LEU A 41 32.85 -29.20 -9.44
CA LEU A 41 32.14 -28.20 -10.26
C LEU A 41 30.73 -27.93 -9.74
N THR A 42 29.98 -28.98 -9.39
CA THR A 42 28.62 -28.84 -8.84
C THR A 42 28.64 -28.29 -7.43
N ALA A 43 29.58 -28.71 -6.58
CA ALA A 43 29.77 -28.16 -5.24
C ALA A 43 30.14 -26.66 -5.29
N ALA A 44 30.98 -26.26 -6.24
CA ALA A 44 31.30 -24.85 -6.48
C ALA A 44 30.06 -24.06 -6.92
N LEU A 45 29.22 -24.60 -7.81
CA LEU A 45 27.98 -23.97 -8.25
C LEU A 45 26.96 -23.83 -7.11
N VAL A 46 26.80 -24.86 -6.28
CA VAL A 46 25.91 -24.81 -5.11
C VAL A 46 26.42 -23.78 -4.09
N GLY A 47 27.74 -23.71 -3.86
CA GLY A 47 28.35 -22.68 -3.01
C GLY A 47 28.13 -21.26 -3.54
N LEU A 48 28.24 -21.05 -4.85
CA LEU A 48 27.92 -19.78 -5.50
C LEU A 48 26.42 -19.45 -5.40
N GLY A 49 25.55 -20.45 -5.55
CA GLY A 49 24.10 -20.28 -5.36
C GLY A 49 23.74 -19.80 -3.96
N LEU A 50 24.36 -20.37 -2.93
CA LEU A 50 24.20 -19.93 -1.54
C LEU A 50 24.72 -18.50 -1.31
N ALA A 51 25.82 -18.11 -1.97
CA ALA A 51 26.34 -16.75 -1.87
C ALA A 51 25.41 -15.71 -2.53
N VAL A 52 24.77 -16.06 -3.65
CA VAL A 52 23.84 -15.18 -4.37
C VAL A 52 22.55 -14.93 -3.59
N MET A 53 22.10 -15.89 -2.76
CA MET A 53 20.87 -15.75 -1.98
C MET A 53 20.86 -14.49 -1.10
N GLY A 54 22.00 -14.10 -0.52
CA GLY A 54 22.08 -12.88 0.31
C GLY A 54 21.94 -11.58 -0.48
N VAL A 55 22.45 -11.53 -1.72
CA VAL A 55 22.31 -10.36 -2.60
C VAL A 55 20.87 -10.25 -3.10
N VAL A 56 20.27 -11.38 -3.46
CA VAL A 56 18.88 -11.46 -3.92
C VAL A 56 17.91 -11.10 -2.80
N SER A 57 18.12 -11.59 -1.56
CA SER A 57 17.25 -11.25 -0.44
C SER A 57 17.29 -9.75 -0.11
N GLY A 58 18.48 -9.12 -0.13
CA GLY A 58 18.60 -7.68 0.08
C GLY A 58 17.88 -6.87 -1.00
N GLY A 59 18.10 -7.20 -2.27
CA GLY A 59 17.41 -6.51 -3.37
C GLY A 59 15.88 -6.70 -3.37
N ILE A 60 15.39 -7.85 -2.90
CA ILE A 60 13.95 -8.09 -2.72
C ILE A 60 13.40 -7.31 -1.52
N GLU A 61 14.16 -7.19 -0.42
CA GLU A 61 13.76 -6.42 0.75
C GLU A 61 13.68 -4.93 0.45
N ASP A 62 14.66 -4.39 -0.27
CA ASP A 62 14.66 -3.01 -0.75
C ASP A 62 13.46 -2.75 -1.67
N LEU A 63 13.23 -3.62 -2.66
CA LEU A 63 12.09 -3.50 -3.57
C LEU A 63 10.75 -3.64 -2.83
N SER A 64 10.67 -4.55 -1.86
CA SER A 64 9.47 -4.72 -1.03
C SER A 64 9.20 -3.47 -0.19
N THR A 65 10.26 -2.83 0.32
CA THR A 65 10.18 -1.59 1.09
C THR A 65 9.70 -0.43 0.22
N ASP A 66 10.24 -0.32 -1.00
CA ASP A 66 9.80 0.68 -1.98
C ASP A 66 8.34 0.49 -2.38
N VAL A 67 7.90 -0.76 -2.58
CA VAL A 67 6.49 -1.08 -2.86
C VAL A 67 5.61 -0.73 -1.66
N SER A 68 5.99 -1.07 -0.43
CA SER A 68 5.22 -0.67 0.75
C SER A 68 5.13 0.84 0.88
N ALA A 69 6.23 1.56 0.67
CA ALA A 69 6.25 3.02 0.73
C ALA A 69 5.35 3.64 -0.35
N ALA A 70 5.33 3.07 -1.56
CA ALA A 70 4.45 3.51 -2.63
C ALA A 70 2.96 3.24 -2.35
N LEU A 71 2.63 2.23 -1.55
CA LEU A 71 1.26 1.92 -1.12
C LEU A 71 0.83 2.73 0.12
N GLU A 72 1.78 3.10 0.99
CA GLU A 72 1.57 3.99 2.14
C GLU A 72 1.45 5.46 1.72
N ASP A 73 1.99 5.83 0.57
CA ASP A 73 1.86 7.18 0.00
C ASP A 73 0.42 7.42 -0.50
N GLU A 74 -0.46 7.82 0.42
CA GLU A 74 -1.86 8.16 0.18
C GLU A 74 -2.05 9.21 -0.93
N SER A 75 -1.04 10.07 -1.16
CA SER A 75 -1.06 11.10 -2.21
C SER A 75 -1.12 10.51 -3.62
N LYS A 76 -0.51 9.34 -3.84
CA LYS A 76 -0.49 8.62 -5.14
C LYS A 76 -1.86 8.06 -5.48
N PHE A 77 -2.60 7.63 -4.46
CA PHE A 77 -3.93 7.08 -4.61
C PHE A 77 -4.95 8.17 -4.97
N SER A 78 -4.79 9.37 -4.41
CA SER A 78 -5.65 10.53 -4.66
C SER A 78 -5.57 11.01 -6.13
N GLU A 79 -4.38 11.04 -6.73
CA GLU A 79 -4.21 11.45 -8.13
C GLU A 79 -4.76 10.41 -9.12
N GLN A 80 -4.65 9.11 -8.81
CA GLN A 80 -4.97 8.02 -9.74
C GLN A 80 -6.47 7.75 -9.88
N PHE A 81 -7.27 8.14 -8.88
CA PHE A 81 -8.74 8.07 -8.92
C PHE A 81 -9.41 9.44 -9.05
N GLY A 82 -8.68 10.47 -9.51
CA GLY A 82 -9.17 11.85 -9.69
C GLY A 82 -10.48 11.93 -10.49
N GLY A 83 -11.61 11.79 -9.78
CA GLY A 83 -12.95 11.75 -10.35
C GLY A 83 -13.92 10.70 -9.76
N MET A 84 -13.49 9.79 -8.87
CA MET A 84 -14.38 8.86 -8.17
C MET A 84 -14.26 9.02 -6.65
N THR A 85 -15.30 9.57 -6.03
CA THR A 85 -15.44 9.77 -4.59
C THR A 85 -15.65 8.45 -3.85
N LEU A 86 -14.61 7.94 -3.17
CA LEU A 86 -14.76 6.85 -2.19
C LEU A 86 -15.57 7.37 -0.98
N ALA A 87 -16.86 7.11 -0.94
CA ALA A 87 -17.66 7.24 0.28
C ALA A 87 -17.36 6.04 1.21
N SER A 88 -16.15 5.98 1.77
CA SER A 88 -15.76 4.95 2.74
C SER A 88 -15.84 5.50 4.15
N ALA A 89 -16.96 5.25 4.85
CA ALA A 89 -17.13 5.33 6.31
C ALA A 89 -16.47 6.52 7.04
N SER A 90 -16.25 7.62 6.35
CA SER A 90 -15.64 8.83 6.86
C SER A 90 -16.78 9.80 7.05
N ASN A 91 -16.82 10.41 8.23
CA ASN A 91 -17.79 11.42 8.62
C ASN A 91 -17.50 12.72 7.86
N THR A 92 -17.33 12.64 6.55
CA THR A 92 -16.80 13.69 5.70
C THR A 92 -17.47 13.68 4.34
N THR A 93 -17.72 14.85 3.79
CA THR A 93 -18.31 15.09 2.47
C THR A 93 -17.31 15.79 1.55
N VAL A 94 -17.58 15.75 0.24
CA VAL A 94 -16.81 16.55 -0.72
C VAL A 94 -17.05 18.03 -0.41
N PHE A 95 -15.99 18.76 -0.11
CA PHE A 95 -16.04 20.19 0.16
C PHE A 95 -15.39 20.96 -0.99
N SER A 96 -16.13 21.90 -1.56
CA SER A 96 -15.70 22.81 -2.63
C SER A 96 -14.61 23.80 -2.19
N GLY A 97 -14.30 23.88 -0.89
CA GLY A 97 -13.34 24.82 -0.33
C GLY A 97 -13.87 26.25 -0.18
N ARG A 98 -15.14 26.49 -0.54
CA ARG A 98 -15.76 27.82 -0.55
C ARG A 98 -16.52 28.09 0.74
N THR A 99 -16.28 29.27 1.30
CA THR A 99 -17.02 29.80 2.45
C THR A 99 -18.32 30.48 2.00
N ALA A 100 -19.22 30.78 2.94
CA ALA A 100 -20.43 31.55 2.66
C ALA A 100 -20.10 32.93 2.05
N SER A 101 -19.02 33.58 2.49
CA SER A 101 -18.55 34.83 1.90
C SER A 101 -18.10 34.70 0.45
N ASP A 102 -17.47 33.57 0.07
CA ASP A 102 -17.03 33.34 -1.31
C ASP A 102 -18.22 33.22 -2.25
N TYR A 103 -19.28 32.53 -1.81
CA TYR A 103 -20.53 32.44 -2.56
C TYR A 103 -21.21 33.81 -2.72
N VAL A 104 -21.21 34.64 -1.67
CA VAL A 104 -21.75 36.02 -1.76
C VAL A 104 -20.90 36.87 -2.72
N ALA A 105 -19.57 36.77 -2.65
CA ALA A 105 -18.66 37.49 -3.55
C ALA A 105 -18.88 37.08 -5.02
N TYR A 106 -19.13 35.79 -5.27
CA TYR A 106 -19.54 35.30 -6.58
C TYR A 106 -20.86 35.97 -7.04
N GLY A 107 -21.88 36.00 -6.19
CA GLY A 107 -23.14 36.70 -6.48
C GLY A 107 -22.96 38.20 -6.76
N GLN A 108 -22.08 38.88 -6.01
CA GLN A 108 -21.76 40.30 -6.19
C GLN A 108 -21.11 40.58 -7.55
N SER A 109 -20.29 39.65 -8.05
CA SER A 109 -19.68 39.78 -9.38
C SER A 109 -20.71 39.69 -10.52
N LEU A 110 -21.82 38.98 -10.31
CA LEU A 110 -22.88 38.78 -11.31
C LEU A 110 -23.96 39.86 -11.26
N ALA A 111 -24.26 40.38 -10.07
CA ALA A 111 -25.33 41.36 -9.86
C ALA A 111 -24.90 42.52 -8.94
N PRO A 112 -23.93 43.35 -9.37
CA PRO A 112 -23.43 44.44 -8.54
C PRO A 112 -24.54 45.44 -8.20
N GLY A 113 -24.68 45.76 -6.90
CA GLY A 113 -25.65 46.74 -6.39
C GLY A 113 -27.08 46.22 -6.22
N ASN A 114 -27.37 44.95 -6.52
CA ASN A 114 -28.69 44.35 -6.31
C ASN A 114 -28.60 43.16 -5.35
N ASN A 115 -28.70 43.43 -4.03
CA ASN A 115 -28.53 42.41 -2.99
C ASN A 115 -29.44 41.19 -3.17
N GLY A 116 -30.70 41.37 -3.62
CA GLY A 116 -31.61 40.25 -3.85
C GLY A 116 -31.10 39.28 -4.93
N ALA A 117 -30.55 39.81 -6.01
CA ALA A 117 -29.94 39.00 -7.07
C ALA A 117 -28.61 38.38 -6.64
N VAL A 118 -27.81 39.10 -5.84
CA VAL A 118 -26.55 38.57 -5.25
C VAL A 118 -26.82 37.28 -4.48
N TYR A 119 -27.76 37.33 -3.53
CA TYR A 119 -28.07 36.15 -2.70
C TYR A 119 -28.70 35.02 -3.52
N TYR A 120 -29.50 35.34 -4.54
CA TYR A 120 -30.06 34.33 -5.44
C TYR A 120 -28.96 33.58 -6.22
N HIS A 121 -27.97 34.29 -6.77
CA HIS A 121 -26.84 33.67 -7.46
C HIS A 121 -25.91 32.91 -6.51
N ALA A 122 -25.67 33.46 -5.32
CA ALA A 122 -24.85 32.83 -4.29
C ALA A 122 -25.47 31.51 -3.81
N GLN A 123 -26.78 31.50 -3.55
CA GLN A 123 -27.50 30.30 -3.15
C GLN A 123 -27.48 29.24 -4.24
N GLN A 124 -27.71 29.60 -5.50
CA GLN A 124 -27.65 28.64 -6.60
C GLN A 124 -26.26 28.01 -6.77
N ALA A 125 -25.20 28.79 -6.59
CA ALA A 125 -23.84 28.27 -6.60
C ALA A 125 -23.58 27.32 -5.42
N ALA A 126 -24.11 27.64 -4.24
CA ALA A 126 -24.02 26.74 -3.09
C ALA A 126 -24.81 25.44 -3.32
N ILE A 127 -26.00 25.51 -3.91
CA ILE A 127 -26.83 24.34 -4.28
C ILE A 127 -26.10 23.45 -5.29
N SER A 128 -25.45 24.02 -6.30
CA SER A 128 -24.71 23.22 -7.29
C SER A 128 -23.46 22.55 -6.73
N ASP A 129 -22.89 23.12 -5.68
CA ASP A 129 -21.69 22.61 -5.00
C ASP A 129 -22.05 21.64 -3.85
N ALA A 130 -23.34 21.37 -3.60
CA ALA A 130 -23.77 20.49 -2.52
C ALA A 130 -23.26 19.06 -2.72
N PRO A 131 -22.74 18.40 -1.67
CA PRO A 131 -22.29 17.02 -1.75
C PRO A 131 -23.45 16.06 -1.98
N ASP A 132 -23.18 14.92 -2.62
CA ASP A 132 -24.18 13.89 -2.90
C ASP A 132 -24.92 13.46 -1.62
N GLY A 133 -26.26 13.45 -1.69
CA GLY A 133 -27.11 13.11 -0.55
C GLY A 133 -27.40 14.27 0.41
N TYR A 134 -26.92 15.48 0.11
CA TYR A 134 -27.20 16.70 0.85
C TYR A 134 -27.88 17.76 -0.03
N ASN A 135 -28.55 18.71 0.62
CA ASN A 135 -29.24 19.83 0.01
C ASN A 135 -28.89 21.15 0.73
N PHE A 136 -29.25 22.25 0.08
CA PHE A 136 -29.12 23.61 0.60
C PHE A 136 -30.47 24.35 0.56
N ASP A 137 -31.56 23.62 0.84
CA ASP A 137 -32.94 24.13 0.78
C ASP A 137 -33.21 25.17 1.88
N ASN A 138 -32.58 24.99 3.03
CA ASN A 138 -32.52 25.98 4.09
C ASN A 138 -31.11 26.60 4.08
N PRO A 139 -30.93 27.81 3.52
CA PRO A 139 -29.60 28.35 3.30
C PRO A 139 -29.02 28.82 4.63
N LEU A 140 -28.27 27.92 5.26
CA LEU A 140 -27.64 28.12 6.56
C LEU A 140 -26.12 28.24 6.40
N SER A 141 -25.50 29.00 7.29
CA SER A 141 -24.05 29.11 7.41
C SER A 141 -23.64 29.03 8.87
N ASP A 142 -22.51 28.36 9.11
CA ASP A 142 -21.91 28.29 10.44
C ASP A 142 -21.10 29.58 10.69
N PRO A 143 -21.43 30.38 11.73
CA PRO A 143 -20.68 31.58 12.06
C PRO A 143 -19.25 31.30 12.55
N ASP A 144 -18.99 30.12 13.13
CA ASP A 144 -17.68 29.81 13.70
C ASP A 144 -16.66 29.48 12.60
N SER A 145 -17.06 28.70 11.59
CA SER A 145 -16.20 28.34 10.46
C SER A 145 -16.39 29.22 9.21
N GLY A 146 -17.48 29.99 9.12
CA GLY A 146 -17.86 30.76 7.93
C GLY A 146 -18.31 29.88 6.75
N ASN A 147 -18.44 28.56 6.95
CA ASN A 147 -18.83 27.62 5.91
C ASN A 147 -20.35 27.57 5.74
N VAL A 148 -20.79 27.20 4.55
CA VAL A 148 -22.18 26.82 4.31
C VAL A 148 -22.50 25.49 4.99
N ILE A 149 -23.72 25.37 5.50
CA ILE A 149 -24.23 24.15 6.13
C ILE A 149 -25.15 23.45 5.14
N TYR A 150 -24.74 22.29 4.68
CA TYR A 150 -25.58 21.42 3.87
C TYR A 150 -26.36 20.47 4.76
N THR A 151 -27.66 20.30 4.52
CA THR A 151 -28.50 19.37 5.29
C THR A 151 -28.67 18.08 4.52
N SER A 152 -28.53 16.93 5.17
CA SER A 152 -28.74 15.64 4.53
C SER A 152 -30.20 15.47 4.09
N ASN A 153 -30.45 14.66 3.06
CA ASN A 153 -31.80 14.45 2.52
C ASN A 153 -32.77 13.79 3.52
N ASP A 154 -32.24 13.11 4.54
CA ASP A 154 -32.99 12.56 5.68
C ASP A 154 -33.11 13.53 6.87
N GLY A 155 -32.46 14.69 6.80
CA GLY A 155 -32.52 15.77 7.79
C GLY A 155 -31.78 15.49 9.10
N GLN A 156 -31.01 14.40 9.20
CA GLN A 156 -30.37 13.98 10.46
C GLN A 156 -28.95 14.52 10.62
N ASN A 157 -28.31 14.95 9.53
CA ASN A 157 -26.93 15.38 9.54
C ASN A 157 -26.72 16.69 8.80
N TYR A 158 -25.75 17.45 9.28
CA TYR A 158 -25.18 18.62 8.62
C TYR A 158 -23.81 18.28 8.04
N SER A 159 -23.50 18.83 6.88
CA SER A 159 -22.18 18.80 6.26
C SER A 159 -21.62 20.22 6.25
N ILE A 160 -20.54 20.43 6.98
CA ILE A 160 -19.92 21.75 7.23
C ILE A 160 -18.43 21.65 6.95
N GLY A 161 -17.94 22.36 5.94
CA GLY A 161 -16.52 22.35 5.59
C GLY A 161 -15.97 20.95 5.26
N GLY A 162 -16.84 20.03 4.80
CA GLY A 162 -16.47 18.66 4.52
C GLY A 162 -16.53 17.72 5.73
N ASN A 163 -16.95 18.16 6.91
CA ASN A 163 -17.19 17.31 8.07
C ASN A 163 -18.70 17.11 8.27
N VAL A 164 -19.11 15.88 8.61
CA VAL A 164 -20.51 15.53 8.87
C VAL A 164 -20.78 15.63 10.37
N VAL A 165 -21.88 16.24 10.79
CA VAL A 165 -22.23 16.40 12.21
C VAL A 165 -23.71 16.11 12.35
N SER A 166 -24.12 15.32 13.35
CA SER A 166 -25.54 15.12 13.62
C SER A 166 -26.20 16.44 14.03
N VAL A 167 -27.40 16.70 13.51
CA VAL A 167 -28.17 17.92 13.80
C VAL A 167 -28.37 18.11 15.30
N ASP A 168 -28.61 17.03 16.05
CA ASP A 168 -28.84 17.06 17.50
C ASP A 168 -27.57 17.35 18.32
N SER A 169 -26.40 17.13 17.74
CA SER A 169 -25.09 17.35 18.39
C SER A 169 -24.39 18.63 17.92
N TYR A 170 -25.01 19.38 16.99
CA TYR A 170 -24.44 20.62 16.50
C TYR A 170 -24.48 21.70 17.59
N ALA A 171 -23.30 22.12 18.05
CA ALA A 171 -23.16 23.06 19.16
C ALA A 171 -23.23 24.54 18.74
N GLY A 172 -23.18 24.84 17.43
CA GLY A 172 -23.22 26.20 16.91
C GLY A 172 -24.64 26.75 16.72
N SER A 173 -24.77 28.06 16.62
CA SER A 173 -26.02 28.72 16.17
C SER A 173 -25.91 29.02 14.68
N ALA A 174 -26.54 28.19 13.84
CA ALA A 174 -26.55 28.42 12.40
C ALA A 174 -27.22 29.76 12.07
N ASN A 175 -26.55 30.57 11.25
CA ASN A 175 -27.10 31.83 10.74
C ASN A 175 -27.70 31.62 9.36
N TYR A 176 -28.71 32.41 9.01
CA TYR A 176 -29.23 32.42 7.65
C TYR A 176 -28.17 33.01 6.72
N PHE A 177 -27.97 32.38 5.57
CA PHE A 177 -27.03 32.83 4.57
C PHE A 177 -27.35 34.26 4.14
N GLY A 178 -26.44 35.20 4.41
CA GLY A 178 -26.62 36.60 4.06
C GLY A 178 -27.35 37.46 5.08
N ALA A 179 -27.66 36.94 6.27
CA ALA A 179 -28.14 37.71 7.42
C ALA A 179 -27.05 38.59 8.05
#